data_AF-A0A970IE55-F1
#
_entry.id   AF-A0A970IE55-F1
#
_cell.length_a   1.000
_cell.length_b   1.000
_cell.length_c   1.000
_cell.angle_alpha   90.00
_cell.angle_beta   90.00
_cell.angle_gamma   90.00
#
_symmetry.space_group_name_H-M   'P 1'
#
loop_
_entity.id
_entity.type
_entity.pdbx_description
1 polymer ?
#
loop_
_entity_poly.entity_id
_entity_poly.type
_entity_poly.pdbx_seq_one_letter_code
_entity_poly.pdbx_strand_id
1 'polypeptide(L)'
;MEQYSLFVWDLEQFSVFMDQPGGFLALVGTFLTQFCHFPSLGALFIAFFLWLLAFLIRTAFRLGESRWLISFIPSIFLLLFICRLDYSVFILKTYGMLFSQILGLISAVSIIFIYRKWFESGNHQIIFILSSVFVFFPIIGIYAMIPAVFVALDRKDKKVVSFLAAVIICICAPLLCSFLPDIYQRINRKYVFMAGLPYMEFQDNIICMIPLFLAILSTIIIPFTKKVSLRFSVLSLTVSVVLLFAFTNWDYNFKTVLSMERAICCNDWNAILRLANQQQQPTRVQVLYRNIALFQKGRLTEDMFKYPDGSASLRTRSIIPISYICAAPVLHYCGMVNSCDRLVMETSASFSKNIYFYKYQARNAMLRGEYELARKYITIVSRNW
;
A
#
# COMPACT_ATOMS: atom_id res chain seq x y z
N MET A 1 1.33 5.70 8.56
CA MET A 1 1.84 5.15 7.29
C MET A 1 2.95 6.01 6.71
N GLU A 2 2.86 7.35 6.72
CA GLU A 2 3.97 8.24 6.30
C GLU A 2 5.31 7.89 6.98
N GLN A 3 5.34 7.79 8.31
CA GLN A 3 6.57 7.38 9.02
C GLN A 3 7.15 6.02 8.60
N TYR A 4 6.34 5.13 8.04
CA TYR A 4 6.77 3.81 7.55
C TYR A 4 7.19 3.84 6.07
N SER A 5 7.36 5.03 5.47
CA SER A 5 7.70 5.22 4.06
C SER A 5 8.76 6.31 3.91
N LEU A 6 9.96 5.98 3.43
CA LEU A 6 11.00 6.98 3.13
C LEU A 6 10.90 7.48 1.68
N PHE A 7 10.78 8.79 1.49
CA PHE A 7 10.89 9.43 0.18
C PHE A 7 12.01 10.48 0.17
N VAL A 8 13.08 10.21 -0.58
CA VAL A 8 14.14 11.18 -0.88
C VAL A 8 14.23 11.36 -2.39
N TRP A 9 14.28 12.61 -2.84
CA TRP A 9 14.45 12.91 -4.25
C TRP A 9 15.93 12.87 -4.63
N ASP A 10 16.41 11.70 -5.03
CA ASP A 10 17.79 11.45 -5.47
C ASP A 10 17.82 10.44 -6.64
N LEU A 11 18.82 10.55 -7.52
CA LEU A 11 19.02 9.66 -8.66
C LEU A 11 19.24 8.21 -8.23
N GLU A 12 19.97 7.99 -7.13
CA GLU A 12 20.17 6.66 -6.55
C GLU A 12 18.86 6.05 -6.07
N GLN A 13 17.97 6.86 -5.49
CA GLN A 13 16.66 6.35 -5.07
C GLN A 13 15.76 6.07 -6.28
N PHE A 14 15.82 6.93 -7.30
CA PHE A 14 15.09 6.72 -8.55
C PHE A 14 15.49 5.40 -9.23
N SER A 15 16.79 5.09 -9.31
CA SER A 15 17.26 3.83 -9.90
C SER A 15 16.74 2.63 -9.10
N VAL A 16 16.80 2.68 -7.76
CA VAL A 16 16.26 1.62 -6.89
C VAL A 16 14.78 1.34 -7.16
N PHE A 17 13.98 2.36 -7.47
CA PHE A 17 12.59 2.16 -7.86
C PHE A 17 12.47 1.55 -9.26
N MET A 18 13.23 2.05 -10.25
CA MET A 18 13.17 1.56 -11.63
C MET A 18 13.76 0.16 -11.84
N ASP A 19 14.54 -0.35 -10.89
CA ASP A 19 15.11 -1.71 -10.88
C ASP A 19 14.06 -2.84 -10.82
N GLN A 20 12.76 -2.50 -10.75
CA GLN A 20 11.66 -3.46 -10.79
C GLN A 20 10.45 -2.94 -11.60
N PRO A 21 9.71 -3.82 -12.30
CA PRO A 21 8.51 -3.43 -13.02
C PRO A 21 7.42 -2.92 -12.06
N GLY A 22 6.78 -1.81 -12.41
CA GLY A 22 5.85 -1.12 -11.51
C GLY A 22 6.54 -0.16 -10.52
N GLY A 23 7.86 -0.03 -10.61
CA GLY A 23 8.68 0.87 -9.81
C GLY A 23 8.25 2.33 -9.83
N PHE A 24 7.79 2.81 -10.99
CA PHE A 24 7.29 4.18 -11.13
C PHE A 24 6.03 4.42 -10.30
N LEU A 25 5.11 3.45 -10.25
CA LEU A 25 3.93 3.54 -9.38
C LEU A 25 4.32 3.56 -7.91
N ALA A 26 5.34 2.78 -7.53
CA ALA A 26 5.86 2.77 -6.17
C ALA A 26 6.53 4.12 -5.80
N LEU A 27 7.30 4.72 -6.70
CA LEU A 27 7.92 6.04 -6.52
C LEU A 27 6.85 7.12 -6.29
N VAL A 28 5.91 7.27 -7.24
CA VAL A 28 4.84 8.27 -7.14
C VAL A 28 3.93 7.99 -5.96
N GLY A 29 3.65 6.71 -5.67
CA GLY A 29 2.87 6.33 -4.50
C GLY A 29 3.54 6.68 -3.18
N THR A 30 4.87 6.56 -3.10
CA THR A 30 5.69 6.91 -1.92
C THR A 30 5.69 8.41 -1.70
N PHE A 31 5.79 9.19 -2.79
CA PHE A 31 5.66 10.64 -2.76
C PHE A 31 4.27 11.07 -2.23
N LEU A 32 3.19 10.52 -2.80
CA LEU A 32 1.83 10.86 -2.36
C LEU A 32 1.54 10.45 -0.91
N THR A 33 2.20 9.38 -0.42
CA THR A 33 2.08 8.93 0.96
C THR A 33 2.62 9.97 1.96
N GLN A 34 3.52 10.87 1.57
CA GLN A 34 4.03 11.94 2.45
C GLN A 34 2.92 12.90 2.88
N PHE A 35 1.93 13.17 2.02
CA PHE A 35 0.78 14.02 2.36
C PHE A 35 -0.12 13.43 3.45
N CYS A 36 0.01 12.13 3.77
CA CYS A 36 -0.67 11.50 4.90
C CYS A 36 -0.12 11.92 6.27
N HIS A 37 0.95 12.73 6.31
CA HIS A 37 1.38 13.42 7.54
C HIS A 37 0.21 14.23 8.14
N PHE A 38 -0.54 14.94 7.29
CA PHE A 38 -1.79 15.59 7.65
C PHE A 38 -2.97 14.66 7.33
N PRO A 39 -3.67 14.11 8.34
CA PRO A 39 -4.69 13.09 8.10
C PRO A 39 -5.82 13.54 7.16
N SER A 40 -6.25 14.80 7.27
CA SER A 40 -7.28 15.40 6.41
C SER A 40 -6.83 15.51 4.95
N LEU A 41 -5.59 15.96 4.74
CA LEU A 41 -5.00 16.08 3.40
C LEU A 41 -4.84 14.71 2.75
N GLY A 42 -4.29 13.73 3.48
CA GLY A 42 -4.16 12.36 3.00
C GLY A 42 -5.51 11.73 2.62
N ALA A 43 -6.54 11.92 3.44
CA ALA A 43 -7.89 11.45 3.14
C ALA A 43 -8.48 12.12 1.88
N LEU A 44 -8.24 13.43 1.70
CA LEU A 44 -8.65 14.17 0.51
C LEU A 44 -7.99 13.63 -0.75
N PHE A 45 -6.67 13.37 -0.73
CA PHE A 45 -5.96 12.79 -1.87
C PHE A 45 -6.49 11.40 -2.22
N ILE A 46 -6.70 10.51 -1.23
CA ILE A 46 -7.27 9.18 -1.46
C ILE A 46 -8.65 9.31 -2.11
N ALA A 47 -9.53 10.15 -1.56
CA ALA A 47 -10.87 10.38 -2.11
C ALA A 47 -10.82 10.91 -3.54
N PHE A 48 -9.94 11.88 -3.81
CA PHE A 48 -9.74 12.46 -5.14
C PHE A 48 -9.31 11.41 -6.17
N PHE A 49 -8.29 10.59 -5.88
CA PHE A 49 -7.81 9.58 -6.82
C PHE A 49 -8.82 8.45 -7.02
N LEU A 50 -9.55 8.04 -5.97
CA LEU A 50 -10.62 7.05 -6.09
C LEU A 50 -11.80 7.58 -6.93
N TRP A 51 -12.14 8.86 -6.79
CA TRP A 51 -13.12 9.52 -7.65
C TRP A 51 -12.63 9.63 -9.09
N LEU A 52 -11.36 10.03 -9.29
CA LEU A 52 -10.74 10.12 -10.62
C LEU A 52 -10.77 8.77 -11.34
N LEU A 53 -10.49 7.67 -10.63
CA LEU A 53 -10.62 6.32 -11.17
C LEU A 53 -12.05 6.04 -11.64
N ALA A 54 -13.06 6.29 -10.80
CA ALA A 54 -14.46 6.08 -11.16
C ALA A 54 -14.89 6.95 -12.37
N PHE A 55 -14.44 8.21 -12.40
CA PHE A 55 -14.66 9.13 -13.51
C PHE A 55 -14.03 8.61 -14.82
N LEU A 56 -12.78 8.15 -14.76
CA LEU A 56 -12.08 7.56 -15.91
C LEU A 56 -12.76 6.28 -16.38
N ILE A 57 -13.25 5.43 -15.48
CA ILE A 57 -14.00 4.21 -15.83
C ILE A 57 -15.29 4.59 -16.56
N ARG A 58 -16.05 5.57 -16.06
CA ARG A 58 -17.28 6.05 -16.70
C ARG A 58 -17.00 6.55 -18.12
N THR A 59 -15.97 7.38 -18.28
CA THR A 59 -15.63 8.04 -19.55
C THR A 59 -15.00 7.08 -20.55
N ALA A 60 -14.00 6.29 -20.13
CA ALA A 60 -13.35 5.27 -20.96
C ALA A 60 -14.37 4.24 -21.45
N PHE A 61 -15.21 3.70 -20.56
CA PHE A 61 -16.17 2.67 -20.94
C PHE A 61 -17.47 3.20 -21.56
N ARG A 62 -17.63 4.52 -21.70
CA ARG A 62 -18.84 5.19 -22.23
C ARG A 62 -20.10 4.68 -21.51
N LEU A 63 -20.04 4.64 -20.17
CA LEU A 63 -21.15 4.17 -19.35
C LEU A 63 -22.30 5.20 -19.38
N GLY A 64 -23.49 4.75 -19.75
CA GLY A 64 -24.70 5.59 -19.77
C GLY A 64 -25.26 5.87 -18.36
N GLU A 65 -26.30 6.71 -18.29
CA GLU A 65 -26.90 7.17 -17.03
C GLU A 65 -27.44 6.05 -16.14
N SER A 66 -27.83 4.90 -16.68
CA SER A 66 -28.25 3.77 -15.85
C SER A 66 -27.08 3.03 -15.18
N ARG A 67 -25.84 3.21 -15.65
CA ARG A 67 -24.66 2.40 -15.29
C ARG A 67 -23.55 3.17 -14.57
N TRP A 68 -23.66 4.48 -14.43
CA TRP A 68 -22.57 5.29 -13.89
C TRP A 68 -22.19 4.88 -12.45
N LEU A 69 -23.14 4.46 -11.61
CA LEU A 69 -22.86 4.04 -10.22
C LEU A 69 -21.94 2.83 -10.13
N ILE A 70 -21.99 1.93 -11.12
CA ILE A 70 -21.13 0.74 -11.19
C ILE A 70 -19.65 1.13 -11.35
N SER A 71 -19.36 2.32 -11.88
CA SER A 71 -17.97 2.81 -12.02
C SER A 71 -17.25 3.01 -10.68
N PHE A 72 -17.98 3.12 -9.56
CA PHE A 72 -17.40 3.25 -8.22
C PHE A 72 -16.99 1.91 -7.61
N ILE A 73 -17.42 0.77 -8.17
CA ILE A 73 -17.16 -0.55 -7.57
C ILE A 73 -15.64 -0.81 -7.41
N PRO A 74 -14.78 -0.60 -8.43
CA PRO A 74 -13.34 -0.77 -8.27
C PRO A 74 -12.75 0.15 -7.20
N SER A 75 -13.22 1.41 -7.15
CA SER A 75 -12.78 2.39 -6.14
C SER A 75 -13.16 1.98 -4.72
N ILE A 76 -14.36 1.41 -4.52
CA ILE A 76 -14.79 0.90 -3.21
C ILE A 76 -13.96 -0.32 -2.80
N PHE A 77 -13.64 -1.22 -3.72
CA PHE A 77 -12.78 -2.36 -3.42
C PHE A 77 -11.33 -1.96 -3.11
N LEU A 78 -10.80 -0.93 -3.78
CA LEU A 78 -9.51 -0.34 -3.41
C LEU A 78 -9.55 0.34 -2.04
N LEU A 79 -10.63 1.05 -1.72
CA LEU A 79 -10.82 1.62 -0.38
C LEU A 79 -10.89 0.50 0.67
N LEU A 80 -11.58 -0.59 0.38
CA LEU A 80 -11.65 -1.75 1.25
C LEU A 80 -10.27 -2.41 1.43
N PHE A 81 -9.45 -2.47 0.37
CA PHE A 81 -8.06 -2.93 0.47
C PHE A 81 -7.28 -2.12 1.52
N ILE A 82 -7.40 -0.78 1.48
CA ILE A 82 -6.75 0.12 2.44
C ILE A 82 -7.34 -0.03 3.85
N CYS A 83 -8.67 -0.02 3.99
CA CYS A 83 -9.37 -0.10 5.28
C CYS A 83 -9.28 -1.47 5.95
N ARG A 84 -8.87 -2.51 5.21
CA ARG A 84 -8.61 -3.86 5.75
C ARG A 84 -7.20 -4.04 6.28
N LEU A 85 -6.30 -3.08 6.05
CA LEU A 85 -4.96 -3.12 6.60
C LEU A 85 -5.06 -3.14 8.14
N ASP A 86 -4.48 -4.18 8.73
CA ASP A 86 -4.41 -4.41 10.16
C ASP A 86 -3.00 -4.07 10.66
N TYR A 87 -2.49 -4.80 11.66
CA TYR A 87 -1.11 -4.68 12.12
C TYR A 87 -0.07 -4.92 11.01
N SER A 88 -0.47 -5.41 9.83
CA SER A 88 0.42 -5.51 8.66
C SER A 88 0.98 -4.17 8.18
N VAL A 89 0.39 -3.03 8.61
CA VAL A 89 0.94 -1.68 8.35
C VAL A 89 2.36 -1.50 8.89
N PHE A 90 2.72 -2.23 9.96
CA PHE A 90 4.06 -2.15 10.57
C PHE A 90 5.15 -2.90 9.78
N ILE A 91 4.76 -3.77 8.85
CA ILE A 91 5.65 -4.68 8.11
C ILE A 91 5.50 -4.53 6.59
N LEU A 92 5.19 -3.32 6.12
CA LEU A 92 5.01 -3.05 4.69
C LEU A 92 6.35 -3.15 3.93
N LYS A 93 6.47 -4.14 3.04
CA LYS A 93 7.61 -4.25 2.11
C LYS A 93 7.46 -3.37 0.87
N THR A 94 6.22 -3.16 0.44
CA THR A 94 5.94 -2.45 -0.81
C THR A 94 5.87 -0.95 -0.55
N TYR A 95 6.76 -0.22 -1.19
CA TYR A 95 6.78 1.23 -1.17
C TYR A 95 5.49 1.83 -1.76
N GLY A 96 4.99 2.88 -1.14
CA GLY A 96 3.84 3.64 -1.65
C GLY A 96 2.55 2.83 -1.79
N MET A 97 2.38 1.72 -1.06
CA MET A 97 1.28 0.76 -1.20
C MET A 97 -0.11 1.40 -1.22
N LEU A 98 -0.31 2.48 -0.46
CA LEU A 98 -1.58 3.22 -0.40
C LEU A 98 -2.03 3.73 -1.77
N PHE A 99 -1.11 4.31 -2.53
CA PHE A 99 -1.40 5.01 -3.77
C PHE A 99 -0.99 4.24 -5.01
N SER A 100 0.05 3.41 -4.93
CA SER A 100 0.60 2.69 -6.10
C SER A 100 -0.47 1.83 -6.80
N GLN A 101 -1.36 1.19 -6.04
CA GLN A 101 -2.42 0.34 -6.58
C GLN A 101 -3.55 1.15 -7.24
N ILE A 102 -3.89 2.30 -6.66
CA ILE A 102 -4.88 3.23 -7.23
C ILE A 102 -4.34 3.82 -8.53
N LEU A 103 -3.09 4.28 -8.53
CA LEU A 103 -2.40 4.82 -9.70
C LEU A 103 -2.24 3.77 -10.80
N GLY A 104 -1.97 2.51 -10.44
CA GLY A 104 -1.92 1.39 -11.37
C GLY A 104 -3.21 1.23 -12.15
N LEU A 105 -4.36 1.18 -11.46
CA LEU A 105 -5.66 1.10 -12.12
C LEU A 105 -6.01 2.37 -12.92
N ILE A 106 -5.69 3.56 -12.40
CA ILE A 106 -5.86 4.82 -13.15
C ILE A 106 -5.06 4.78 -14.46
N SER A 107 -3.81 4.34 -14.42
CA SER A 107 -2.94 4.25 -15.60
C SER A 107 -3.50 3.26 -16.62
N ALA A 108 -3.95 2.08 -16.17
CA ALA A 108 -4.58 1.07 -17.03
C ALA A 108 -5.84 1.62 -17.72
N VAL A 109 -6.74 2.24 -16.97
CA VAL A 109 -7.98 2.81 -17.55
C VAL A 109 -7.67 4.01 -18.46
N SER A 110 -6.64 4.80 -18.16
CA SER A 110 -6.18 5.89 -19.02
C SER A 110 -5.67 5.39 -20.36
N ILE A 111 -4.90 4.30 -20.37
CA ILE A 111 -4.44 3.65 -21.62
C ILE A 111 -5.64 3.14 -22.44
N ILE A 112 -6.65 2.55 -21.79
CA ILE A 112 -7.90 2.14 -22.43
C ILE A 112 -8.67 3.35 -23.01
N PHE A 113 -8.71 4.47 -22.30
CA PHE A 113 -9.34 5.70 -22.78
C PHE A 113 -8.66 6.20 -24.06
N ILE A 114 -7.32 6.21 -24.08
CA ILE A 114 -6.53 6.57 -25.27
C ILE A 114 -6.84 5.61 -26.43
N TYR A 115 -6.89 4.30 -26.17
CA TYR A 115 -7.27 3.29 -27.16
C TYR A 115 -8.63 3.60 -27.80
N ARG A 116 -9.65 3.84 -26.98
CA ARG A 116 -11.02 4.10 -27.48
C ARG A 116 -11.17 5.41 -28.24
N LYS A 117 -10.33 6.41 -27.95
CA LYS A 117 -10.38 7.70 -28.63
C LYS A 117 -9.64 7.69 -29.97
N TRP A 118 -8.53 6.96 -30.08
CA TRP A 118 -7.62 7.09 -31.22
C TRP A 118 -7.42 5.80 -32.05
N PHE A 119 -7.69 4.62 -31.48
CA PHE A 119 -7.32 3.34 -32.08
C PHE A 119 -8.48 2.34 -32.25
N GLU A 120 -9.72 2.74 -31.92
CA GLU A 120 -10.91 1.87 -31.95
C GLU A 120 -11.27 1.40 -33.37
N SER A 121 -11.07 2.24 -34.40
CA SER A 121 -11.59 2.05 -35.76
C SER A 121 -10.62 1.42 -36.78
N GLY A 122 -9.41 1.00 -36.38
CA GLY A 122 -8.38 0.49 -37.30
C GLY A 122 -7.79 -0.88 -36.97
N ASN A 123 -6.98 -1.44 -37.89
CA ASN A 123 -6.21 -2.68 -37.68
C ASN A 123 -5.00 -2.52 -36.72
N HIS A 124 -4.81 -1.34 -36.14
CA HIS A 124 -3.69 -1.01 -35.24
C HIS A 124 -3.81 -1.63 -33.83
N GLN A 125 -4.87 -2.40 -33.55
CA GLN A 125 -5.14 -3.01 -32.25
C GLN A 125 -4.04 -3.96 -31.77
N ILE A 126 -3.48 -4.79 -32.67
CA ILE A 126 -2.38 -5.70 -32.31
C ILE A 126 -1.12 -4.92 -31.95
N ILE A 127 -0.80 -3.87 -32.73
CA ILE A 127 0.32 -2.98 -32.46
C ILE A 127 0.10 -2.26 -31.13
N PHE A 128 -1.12 -1.84 -30.83
CA PHE A 128 -1.47 -1.22 -29.57
C PHE A 128 -1.30 -2.17 -28.38
N ILE A 129 -1.78 -3.42 -28.49
CA ILE A 129 -1.57 -4.45 -27.45
C ILE A 129 -0.07 -4.71 -27.22
N LEU A 130 0.70 -4.83 -28.31
CA LEU A 130 2.12 -5.11 -28.24
C LEU A 130 2.89 -3.94 -27.63
N SER A 131 2.60 -2.71 -28.06
CA SER A 131 3.15 -1.50 -27.47
C SER A 131 2.71 -1.31 -26.03
N SER A 132 1.46 -1.62 -25.67
CA SER A 132 0.94 -1.34 -24.34
C SER A 132 1.62 -2.22 -23.29
N VAL A 133 1.79 -3.51 -23.58
CA VAL A 133 2.43 -4.42 -22.62
C VAL A 133 3.95 -4.25 -22.66
N PHE A 134 4.59 -4.17 -23.84
CA PHE A 134 6.05 -4.12 -23.90
C PHE A 134 6.64 -2.82 -23.34
N VAL A 135 5.98 -1.68 -23.58
CA VAL A 135 6.46 -0.37 -23.13
C VAL A 135 6.02 -0.07 -21.70
N PHE A 136 4.75 -0.34 -21.35
CA PHE A 136 4.25 0.04 -20.03
C PHE A 136 4.48 -1.00 -18.93
N PHE A 137 4.72 -2.29 -19.23
CA PHE A 137 4.97 -3.28 -18.17
C PHE A 137 6.18 -2.91 -17.27
N PRO A 138 7.33 -2.47 -17.80
CA PRO A 138 8.40 -1.88 -16.98
C PRO A 138 7.94 -0.77 -16.00
N ILE A 139 7.01 0.08 -16.45
CA ILE A 139 6.64 1.31 -15.73
C ILE A 139 5.55 1.00 -14.68
N ILE A 140 4.50 0.27 -15.08
CA ILE A 140 3.29 0.05 -14.29
C ILE A 140 3.03 -1.43 -13.94
N GLY A 141 3.93 -2.34 -14.29
CA GLY A 141 3.85 -3.77 -13.94
C GLY A 141 2.61 -4.45 -14.52
N ILE A 142 1.98 -5.30 -13.70
CA ILE A 142 0.80 -6.10 -14.06
C ILE A 142 -0.36 -5.24 -14.63
N TYR A 143 -0.45 -3.97 -14.24
CA TYR A 143 -1.51 -3.07 -14.70
C TYR A 143 -1.46 -2.82 -16.21
N ALA A 144 -0.29 -2.95 -16.85
CA ALA A 144 -0.15 -2.87 -18.30
C ALA A 144 -0.87 -4.02 -19.05
N MET A 145 -1.15 -5.13 -18.36
CA MET A 145 -1.87 -6.27 -18.94
C MET A 145 -3.38 -6.02 -19.04
N ILE A 146 -3.94 -5.16 -18.19
CA ILE A 146 -5.39 -4.87 -18.16
C ILE A 146 -5.88 -4.29 -19.50
N PRO A 147 -5.22 -3.26 -20.09
CA PRO A 147 -5.58 -2.78 -21.43
C PRO A 147 -5.50 -3.86 -22.50
N ALA A 148 -4.48 -4.72 -22.48
CA ALA A 148 -4.30 -5.80 -23.45
C ALA A 148 -5.45 -6.82 -23.38
N VAL A 149 -5.81 -7.25 -22.17
CA VAL A 149 -6.96 -8.14 -21.93
C VAL A 149 -8.25 -7.47 -22.36
N PHE A 150 -8.45 -6.19 -22.03
CA PHE A 150 -9.63 -5.43 -22.43
C PHE A 150 -9.80 -5.40 -23.95
N VAL A 151 -8.76 -5.00 -24.70
CA VAL A 151 -8.81 -4.93 -26.17
C VAL A 151 -9.07 -6.30 -26.80
N ALA A 152 -8.50 -7.37 -26.23
CA ALA A 152 -8.74 -8.74 -26.68
C ALA A 152 -10.21 -9.17 -26.50
N LEU A 153 -10.86 -8.76 -25.41
CA LEU A 153 -12.25 -9.09 -25.09
C LEU A 153 -13.29 -8.18 -25.79
N ASP A 154 -12.96 -6.92 -26.08
CA ASP A 154 -13.88 -5.94 -26.71
C ASP A 154 -14.18 -6.25 -28.20
N ARG A 155 -13.48 -7.22 -28.79
CA ARG A 155 -13.68 -7.57 -30.20
C ARG A 155 -15.08 -8.13 -30.49
N LYS A 156 -15.80 -7.42 -31.37
CA LYS A 156 -17.07 -7.86 -31.97
C LYS A 156 -16.87 -9.02 -32.97
N ASP A 157 -15.80 -8.97 -33.76
CA ASP A 157 -15.40 -10.05 -34.66
C ASP A 157 -14.37 -10.94 -33.94
N LYS A 158 -14.77 -12.17 -33.60
CA LYS A 158 -13.99 -13.18 -32.85
C LYS A 158 -12.72 -13.65 -33.58
N LYS A 159 -11.81 -12.75 -33.93
CA LYS A 159 -10.51 -13.08 -34.51
C LYS A 159 -9.61 -13.62 -33.40
N VAL A 160 -9.60 -14.95 -33.28
CA VAL A 160 -8.77 -15.77 -32.38
C VAL A 160 -7.31 -15.28 -32.33
N VAL A 161 -6.77 -14.78 -33.44
CA VAL A 161 -5.41 -14.24 -33.56
C VAL A 161 -5.10 -13.12 -32.55
N SER A 162 -5.99 -12.16 -32.31
CA SER A 162 -5.70 -11.06 -31.36
C SER A 162 -5.82 -11.49 -29.91
N PHE A 163 -6.69 -12.47 -29.63
CA PHE A 163 -6.77 -13.08 -28.31
C PHE A 163 -5.48 -13.88 -28.03
N LEU A 164 -5.04 -14.72 -28.99
CA LEU A 164 -3.77 -15.42 -28.91
C LEU A 164 -2.59 -14.46 -28.78
N ALA A 165 -2.55 -13.38 -29.56
CA ALA A 165 -1.50 -12.37 -29.45
C ALA A 165 -1.47 -11.73 -28.06
N ALA A 166 -2.62 -11.36 -27.49
CA ALA A 166 -2.69 -10.82 -26.14
C ALA A 166 -2.21 -11.82 -25.09
N VAL A 167 -2.62 -13.10 -25.18
CA VAL A 167 -2.15 -14.15 -24.27
C VAL A 167 -0.64 -14.34 -24.37
N ILE A 168 -0.11 -14.46 -25.59
CA ILE A 168 1.33 -14.64 -25.84
C ILE A 168 2.11 -13.46 -25.27
N ILE A 169 1.70 -12.22 -25.56
CA ILE A 169 2.39 -11.01 -25.10
C ILE A 169 2.34 -10.89 -23.56
N CYS A 170 1.19 -11.18 -22.96
CA CYS A 170 1.03 -11.21 -21.50
C CYS A 170 1.91 -12.26 -20.82
N ILE A 171 2.31 -13.32 -21.53
CA ILE A 171 3.25 -14.34 -21.02
C ILE A 171 4.70 -13.91 -21.32
N CYS A 172 4.98 -13.48 -22.55
CA CYS A 172 6.33 -13.16 -23.01
C CYS A 172 6.91 -11.91 -22.36
N ALA A 173 6.15 -10.83 -22.17
CA ALA A 173 6.70 -9.58 -21.64
C ALA A 173 7.23 -9.70 -20.20
N PRO A 174 6.49 -10.30 -19.24
CA PRO A 174 7.02 -10.62 -17.92
C PRO A 174 8.27 -11.51 -18.01
N LEU A 175 8.22 -12.58 -18.81
CA LEU A 175 9.36 -13.50 -18.96
C LEU A 175 10.60 -12.79 -19.53
N LEU A 176 10.45 -11.97 -20.56
CA LEU A 176 11.56 -11.18 -21.12
C LEU A 176 12.17 -10.25 -20.07
N CYS A 177 11.36 -9.58 -19.25
CA CYS A 177 11.88 -8.77 -18.14
C CYS A 177 12.69 -9.61 -17.13
N SER A 178 12.31 -10.87 -16.91
CA SER A 178 13.03 -11.79 -16.03
C SER A 178 14.35 -12.35 -16.62
N PHE A 179 14.49 -12.28 -17.95
CA PHE A 179 15.70 -12.66 -18.70
C PHE A 179 16.65 -11.48 -18.95
N LEU A 180 16.33 -10.27 -18.47
CA LEU A 180 17.17 -9.07 -18.54
C LEU A 180 17.72 -8.70 -17.15
N PRO A 181 18.61 -9.54 -16.56
CA PRO A 181 19.13 -9.32 -15.21
C PRO A 181 19.98 -8.05 -15.07
N ASP A 182 20.59 -7.59 -16.15
CA ASP A 182 21.39 -6.36 -16.17
C ASP A 182 20.54 -5.09 -15.98
N ILE A 183 19.26 -5.17 -16.32
CA ILE A 183 18.30 -4.05 -16.19
C ILE A 183 17.48 -4.17 -14.92
N TYR A 184 17.12 -5.39 -14.49
CA TYR A 184 16.24 -5.61 -13.34
C TYR A 184 16.84 -6.57 -12.31
N GLN A 185 17.66 -6.01 -11.42
CA GLN A 185 18.38 -6.80 -10.40
C GLN A 185 17.48 -7.24 -9.24
N ARG A 186 16.32 -6.57 -9.03
CA ARG A 186 15.42 -6.81 -7.88
C ARG A 186 14.23 -7.72 -8.20
N ILE A 187 14.11 -8.21 -9.44
CA ILE A 187 13.02 -9.12 -9.81
C ILE A 187 13.29 -10.52 -9.24
N ASN A 188 12.43 -10.95 -8.32
CA ASN A 188 12.35 -12.37 -7.99
C ASN A 188 11.63 -13.12 -9.11
N ARG A 189 12.34 -14.02 -9.80
CA ARG A 189 11.83 -14.82 -10.93
C ARG A 189 10.53 -15.57 -10.62
N LYS A 190 10.27 -15.90 -9.35
CA LYS A 190 9.03 -16.57 -8.93
C LYS A 190 7.79 -15.65 -8.95
N TYR A 191 7.99 -14.33 -8.83
CA TYR A 191 6.91 -13.35 -8.66
C TYR A 191 6.82 -12.33 -9.80
N VAL A 192 7.43 -12.62 -10.95
CA VAL A 192 7.49 -11.71 -12.11
C VAL A 192 6.09 -11.31 -12.59
N PHE A 193 5.14 -12.25 -12.61
CA PHE A 193 3.75 -11.99 -12.98
C PHE A 193 2.98 -11.16 -11.95
N MET A 194 3.51 -11.02 -10.74
CA MET A 194 2.96 -10.19 -9.68
C MET A 194 3.70 -8.84 -9.57
N ALA A 195 4.57 -8.50 -10.52
CA ALA A 195 5.30 -7.25 -10.49
C ALA A 195 4.35 -6.04 -10.49
N GLY A 196 4.57 -5.11 -9.56
CA GLY A 196 3.70 -3.96 -9.29
C GLY A 196 2.58 -4.23 -8.27
N LEU A 197 2.29 -5.48 -7.92
CA LEU A 197 1.40 -5.82 -6.81
C LEU A 197 2.13 -5.75 -5.46
N PRO A 198 1.39 -5.59 -4.35
CA PRO A 198 1.98 -5.53 -3.04
C PRO A 198 2.55 -6.91 -2.66
N TYR A 199 3.83 -6.95 -2.35
CA TYR A 199 4.47 -8.12 -1.77
C TYR A 199 4.30 -8.12 -0.25
N MET A 200 3.75 -9.20 0.28
CA MET A 200 3.60 -9.46 1.71
C MET A 200 4.33 -10.76 2.02
N GLU A 201 5.33 -10.71 2.90
CA GLU A 201 6.24 -11.84 3.17
C GLU A 201 5.56 -13.04 3.83
N PHE A 202 4.53 -12.79 4.65
CA PHE A 202 3.84 -13.85 5.36
C PHE A 202 2.77 -14.50 4.45
N GLN A 203 2.90 -15.81 4.25
CA GLN A 203 2.16 -16.67 3.30
C GLN A 203 0.62 -16.56 3.38
N ASP A 204 0.07 -16.18 4.53
CA ASP A 204 -1.38 -16.08 4.76
C ASP A 204 -2.03 -14.80 4.18
N ASN A 205 -1.26 -13.91 3.54
CA ASN A 205 -1.73 -12.60 3.10
C ASN A 205 -2.43 -12.55 1.74
N ILE A 206 -2.65 -13.67 1.04
CA ILE A 206 -3.48 -13.68 -0.18
C ILE A 206 -4.88 -13.13 0.14
N ILE A 207 -5.40 -13.42 1.34
CA ILE A 207 -6.69 -12.93 1.83
C ILE A 207 -6.72 -11.39 1.88
N CYS A 208 -5.61 -10.75 2.21
CA CYS A 208 -5.49 -9.28 2.24
C CYS A 208 -5.52 -8.68 0.82
N MET A 209 -5.13 -9.45 -0.20
CA MET A 209 -5.15 -9.02 -1.61
C MET A 209 -6.49 -9.25 -2.30
N ILE A 210 -7.44 -9.99 -1.70
CA ILE A 210 -8.76 -10.25 -2.30
C ILE A 210 -9.47 -8.98 -2.78
N PRO A 211 -9.58 -7.89 -1.98
CA PRO A 211 -10.24 -6.67 -2.45
C PRO A 211 -9.52 -6.04 -3.65
N LEU A 212 -8.19 -6.10 -3.70
CA LEU A 212 -7.41 -5.62 -4.83
C LEU A 212 -7.72 -6.42 -6.11
N PHE A 213 -7.77 -7.75 -6.02
CA PHE A 213 -8.15 -8.59 -7.16
C PHE A 213 -9.60 -8.35 -7.58
N LEU A 214 -10.52 -8.12 -6.63
CA LEU A 214 -11.91 -7.74 -6.93
C LEU A 214 -11.99 -6.38 -7.64
N ALA A 215 -11.14 -5.41 -7.28
CA ALA A 215 -11.05 -4.12 -7.98
C ALA A 215 -10.57 -4.28 -9.43
N ILE A 216 -9.53 -5.09 -9.65
CA ILE A 216 -9.02 -5.39 -11.00
C ILE A 216 -10.09 -6.12 -11.82
N LEU A 217 -10.70 -7.16 -11.25
CA LEU A 217 -11.71 -7.98 -11.92
C LEU A 217 -12.95 -7.16 -12.28
N SER A 218 -13.46 -6.35 -11.34
CA SER A 218 -14.60 -5.47 -11.61
C SER A 218 -14.26 -4.46 -12.72
N THR A 219 -13.06 -3.88 -12.74
CA THR A 219 -12.62 -2.99 -13.84
C THR A 219 -12.70 -3.66 -15.22
N ILE A 220 -12.33 -4.94 -15.30
CA ILE A 220 -12.38 -5.71 -16.56
C ILE A 220 -13.83 -6.08 -16.95
N ILE A 221 -14.69 -6.44 -15.99
CA ILE A 221 -16.05 -6.92 -16.27
C ILE A 221 -17.02 -5.79 -16.63
N ILE A 222 -16.93 -4.64 -15.96
CA ILE A 222 -17.84 -3.49 -16.11
C ILE A 222 -18.16 -3.14 -17.57
N PRO A 223 -17.19 -2.98 -18.50
CA PRO A 223 -17.50 -2.63 -19.89
C PRO A 223 -18.41 -3.63 -20.61
N PHE A 224 -18.40 -4.90 -20.19
CA PHE A 224 -19.17 -5.98 -20.82
C PHE A 224 -20.60 -6.12 -20.26
N THR A 225 -20.95 -5.37 -19.22
CA THR A 225 -22.29 -5.36 -18.65
C THR A 225 -23.27 -4.53 -19.51
N LYS A 226 -23.77 -5.13 -20.59
CA LYS A 226 -24.76 -4.50 -21.48
C LYS A 226 -26.16 -4.53 -20.86
N LYS A 227 -26.95 -3.47 -21.08
CA LYS A 227 -28.38 -3.37 -20.68
C LYS A 227 -28.66 -3.50 -19.17
N VAL A 228 -27.80 -2.95 -18.33
CA VAL A 228 -28.04 -2.91 -16.89
C VAL A 228 -28.99 -1.76 -16.52
N SER A 229 -30.00 -2.07 -15.71
CA SER A 229 -30.97 -1.10 -15.19
C SER A 229 -30.37 -0.26 -14.05
N LEU A 230 -30.91 0.95 -13.84
CA LEU A 230 -30.47 1.82 -12.74
C LEU A 230 -30.63 1.14 -11.37
N ARG A 231 -31.72 0.37 -11.18
CA ARG A 231 -31.97 -0.38 -9.94
C ARG A 231 -30.85 -1.37 -9.63
N PHE A 232 -30.36 -2.09 -10.64
CA PHE A 232 -29.24 -3.01 -10.46
C PHE A 232 -27.95 -2.26 -10.14
N SER A 233 -27.68 -1.12 -10.79
CA SER A 233 -26.52 -0.30 -10.50
C SER A 233 -26.53 0.23 -9.05
N VAL A 234 -27.68 0.71 -8.57
CA VAL A 234 -27.88 1.10 -7.16
C VAL A 234 -27.64 -0.09 -6.25
N LEU A 235 -28.25 -1.25 -6.53
CA LEU A 235 -28.06 -2.46 -5.73
C LEU A 235 -26.58 -2.88 -5.66
N SER A 236 -25.87 -2.88 -6.79
CA SER A 236 -24.45 -3.26 -6.85
C SER A 236 -23.56 -2.30 -6.05
N LEU A 237 -23.87 -1.01 -6.07
CA LEU A 237 -23.19 0.00 -5.27
C LEU A 237 -23.48 -0.22 -3.78
N THR A 238 -24.75 -0.40 -3.41
CA THR A 238 -25.16 -0.67 -2.03
C THR A 238 -24.47 -1.92 -1.49
N VAL A 239 -24.45 -3.01 -2.24
CA VAL A 239 -23.74 -4.24 -1.87
C VAL A 239 -22.25 -3.96 -1.66
N SER A 240 -21.62 -3.21 -2.57
CA SER A 240 -20.19 -2.85 -2.45
C SER A 240 -19.92 -2.02 -1.18
N VAL A 241 -20.80 -1.07 -0.84
CA VAL A 241 -20.70 -0.26 0.38
C VAL A 241 -20.95 -1.09 1.64
N VAL A 242 -21.91 -2.02 1.62
CA VAL A 242 -22.15 -2.95 2.73
C VAL A 242 -20.94 -3.85 2.95
N LEU A 243 -20.35 -4.39 1.88
CA LEU A 243 -19.10 -5.16 1.95
C LEU A 243 -17.96 -4.31 2.52
N LEU A 244 -17.83 -3.05 2.08
CA LEU A 244 -16.85 -2.12 2.63
C LEU A 244 -17.01 -2.00 4.15
N PHE A 245 -18.22 -1.71 4.62
CA PHE A 245 -18.50 -1.53 6.04
C PHE A 245 -18.27 -2.82 6.85
N ALA A 246 -18.80 -3.95 6.37
CA ALA A 246 -18.74 -5.25 7.04
C ALA A 246 -17.30 -5.77 7.19
N PHE A 247 -16.43 -5.46 6.23
CA PHE A 247 -15.07 -5.98 6.20
C PHE A 247 -13.99 -4.98 6.60
N THR A 248 -14.34 -3.71 6.86
CA THR A 248 -13.42 -2.71 7.39
C THR A 248 -12.86 -3.17 8.75
N ASN A 249 -11.59 -2.86 9.02
CA ASN A 249 -10.99 -3.18 10.31
C ASN A 249 -11.47 -2.20 11.40
N TRP A 250 -12.47 -2.64 12.17
CA TRP A 250 -13.02 -1.89 13.30
C TRP A 250 -12.33 -2.17 14.64
N ASP A 251 -11.19 -2.87 14.65
CA ASP A 251 -10.48 -3.20 15.88
C ASP A 251 -10.07 -1.95 16.67
N TYR A 252 -10.70 -1.78 17.85
CA TYR A 252 -10.44 -0.66 18.75
C TYR A 252 -9.02 -0.73 19.34
N ASN A 253 -8.51 -1.95 19.58
CA ASN A 253 -7.16 -2.13 20.09
C ASN A 253 -6.12 -1.65 19.07
N PHE A 254 -6.30 -2.02 17.79
CA PHE A 254 -5.47 -1.53 16.70
C PHE A 254 -5.47 0.00 16.58
N LYS A 255 -6.64 0.63 16.59
CA LYS A 255 -6.77 2.10 16.56
C LYS A 255 -6.07 2.78 17.74
N THR A 256 -6.16 2.17 18.91
CA THR A 256 -5.48 2.65 20.12
C THR A 256 -3.97 2.50 20.02
N VAL A 257 -3.46 1.38 19.50
CA VAL A 257 -2.01 1.18 19.25
C VAL A 257 -1.48 2.25 18.29
N LEU A 258 -2.16 2.50 17.17
CA LEU A 258 -1.77 3.57 16.23
C LEU A 258 -1.77 4.96 16.90
N SER A 259 -2.72 5.22 17.78
CA SER A 259 -2.82 6.49 18.52
C SER A 259 -1.69 6.64 19.55
N MET A 260 -1.36 5.56 20.25
CA MET A 260 -0.21 5.52 21.16
C MET A 260 1.12 5.68 20.41
N GLU A 261 1.28 5.03 19.25
CA GLU A 261 2.46 5.18 18.39
C GLU A 261 2.70 6.64 18.00
N ARG A 262 1.63 7.32 17.59
CA ARG A 262 1.67 8.75 17.25
C ARG A 262 2.05 9.59 18.48
N ALA A 263 1.49 9.28 19.64
CA ALA A 263 1.81 9.98 20.88
C ALA A 263 3.28 9.79 21.30
N ILE A 264 3.85 8.58 21.14
CA ILE A 264 5.29 8.31 21.35
C ILE A 264 6.12 9.19 20.43
N CYS A 265 5.75 9.30 19.15
CA CYS A 265 6.48 10.14 18.19
C CYS A 265 6.46 11.62 18.56
N CYS A 266 5.39 12.10 19.20
CA CYS A 266 5.25 13.46 19.70
C CYS A 266 5.78 13.65 21.14
N ASN A 267 6.34 12.61 21.77
CA ASN A 267 6.70 12.59 23.20
C ASN A 267 5.54 12.97 24.14
N ASP A 268 4.28 12.76 23.73
CA ASP A 268 3.10 13.02 24.55
C ASP A 268 2.77 11.79 25.41
N TRP A 269 3.55 11.60 26.47
CA TRP A 269 3.38 10.51 27.42
C TRP A 269 2.02 10.55 28.14
N ASN A 270 1.47 11.74 28.36
CA ASN A 270 0.18 11.89 29.03
C ASN A 270 -0.98 11.38 28.16
N ALA A 271 -0.92 11.59 26.84
CA ALA A 271 -1.90 10.99 25.92
C ALA A 271 -1.89 9.46 25.98
N ILE A 272 -0.71 8.83 26.07
CA ILE A 272 -0.59 7.36 26.18
C ILE A 272 -1.26 6.86 27.45
N LEU A 273 -1.01 7.52 28.59
CA LEU A 273 -1.63 7.13 29.88
C LEU A 273 -3.15 7.31 29.87
N ARG A 274 -3.66 8.37 29.24
CA ARG A 274 -5.12 8.57 29.05
C ARG A 274 -5.73 7.46 28.20
N LEU A 275 -5.10 7.12 27.08
CA LEU A 275 -5.54 6.05 26.19
C LEU A 275 -5.49 4.68 26.87
N ALA A 276 -4.45 4.41 27.66
CA ALA A 276 -4.28 3.15 28.40
C ALA A 276 -5.36 2.96 29.47
N ASN A 277 -5.77 4.04 30.15
CA ASN A 277 -6.80 3.96 31.19
C ASN A 277 -8.20 3.68 30.63
N GLN A 278 -8.44 3.98 29.35
CA GLN A 278 -9.72 3.72 28.68
C GLN A 278 -9.85 2.28 28.17
N GLN A 279 -8.79 1.47 28.21
CA GLN A 279 -8.81 0.10 27.70
C GLN A 279 -9.28 -0.90 28.76
N GLN A 280 -10.26 -1.74 28.42
CA GLN A 280 -10.68 -2.84 29.31
C GLN A 280 -9.81 -4.10 29.13
N GLN A 281 -9.42 -4.41 27.90
CA GLN A 281 -8.62 -5.60 27.57
C GLN A 281 -7.45 -5.21 26.66
N PRO A 282 -6.38 -4.64 27.24
CA PRO A 282 -5.29 -4.14 26.43
C PRO A 282 -4.46 -5.27 25.82
N THR A 283 -3.87 -4.98 24.66
CA THR A 283 -2.87 -5.86 24.05
C THR A 283 -1.52 -5.70 24.75
N ARG A 284 -0.63 -6.68 24.61
CA ARG A 284 0.72 -6.59 25.17
C ARG A 284 1.50 -5.37 24.65
N VAL A 285 1.25 -4.96 23.40
CA VAL A 285 1.83 -3.73 22.80
C VAL A 285 1.41 -2.48 23.59
N GLN A 286 0.10 -2.34 23.87
CA GLN A 286 -0.41 -1.18 24.62
C GLN A 286 0.15 -1.14 26.04
N VAL A 287 0.25 -2.30 26.70
CA VAL A 287 0.87 -2.41 28.04
C VAL A 287 2.33 -1.95 27.99
N LEU A 288 3.10 -2.38 26.99
CA LEU A 288 4.49 -1.95 26.83
C LEU A 288 4.60 -0.44 26.60
N TYR A 289 3.76 0.15 25.74
CA TYR A 289 3.74 1.60 25.50
C TYR A 289 3.36 2.41 26.73
N ARG A 290 2.37 1.94 27.48
CA ARG A 290 2.03 2.52 28.79
C ARG A 290 3.22 2.46 29.74
N ASN A 291 3.91 1.33 29.83
CA ASN A 291 5.06 1.18 30.72
C ASN A 291 6.22 2.10 30.33
N ILE A 292 6.49 2.30 29.02
CA ILE A 292 7.43 3.32 28.55
C ILE A 292 6.98 4.71 29.05
N ALA A 293 5.70 5.05 28.88
CA ALA A 293 5.19 6.36 29.30
C ALA A 293 5.32 6.59 30.82
N LEU A 294 5.03 5.57 31.63
CA LEU A 294 5.23 5.64 33.08
C LEU A 294 6.71 5.75 33.46
N PHE A 295 7.59 5.02 32.76
CA PHE A 295 9.04 5.10 32.97
C PHE A 295 9.57 6.51 32.67
N GLN A 296 9.18 7.09 31.53
CA GLN A 296 9.54 8.46 31.16
C GLN A 296 8.99 9.52 32.12
N LYS A 297 7.95 9.18 32.89
CA LYS A 297 7.38 10.04 33.94
C LYS A 297 7.94 9.77 35.33
N GLY A 298 8.83 8.80 35.50
CA GLY A 298 9.36 8.39 36.81
C GLY A 298 8.32 7.71 37.71
N ARG A 299 7.21 7.21 37.15
CA ARG A 299 6.05 6.66 37.89
C ARG A 299 5.82 5.17 37.67
N LEU A 300 6.75 4.48 37.00
CA LEU A 300 6.58 3.07 36.62
C LEU A 300 6.34 2.17 37.84
N THR A 301 7.18 2.26 38.86
CA THR A 301 7.10 1.40 40.05
C THR A 301 5.85 1.66 40.90
N GLU A 302 5.36 2.90 40.91
CA GLU A 302 4.21 3.31 41.71
C GLU A 302 2.88 3.00 41.03
N ASP A 303 2.83 3.14 39.70
CA ASP A 303 1.56 3.18 38.98
C ASP A 303 1.35 2.03 37.99
N MET A 304 2.34 1.17 37.68
CA MET A 304 2.14 0.16 36.63
C MET A 304 0.95 -0.77 36.89
N PHE A 305 0.65 -1.04 38.17
CA PHE A 305 -0.45 -1.90 38.61
C PHE A 305 -1.78 -1.18 38.76
N LYS A 306 -1.81 0.16 38.63
CA LYS A 306 -3.04 0.96 38.67
C LYS A 306 -3.76 1.00 37.32
N TYR A 307 -3.10 0.57 36.26
CA TYR A 307 -3.67 0.50 34.92
C TYR A 307 -4.04 -0.94 34.56
N PRO A 308 -5.06 -1.14 33.72
CA PRO A 308 -5.42 -2.46 33.21
C PRO A 308 -4.21 -3.14 32.54
N ASP A 309 -3.87 -4.34 32.98
CA ASP A 309 -2.89 -5.20 32.31
C ASP A 309 -3.61 -6.18 31.38
N GLY A 310 -2.91 -6.70 30.37
CA GLY A 310 -3.53 -7.56 29.38
C GLY A 310 -2.57 -8.13 28.35
N SER A 311 -3.03 -9.23 27.75
CA SER A 311 -2.40 -9.89 26.62
C SER A 311 -3.44 -10.25 25.58
N ALA A 312 -4.41 -9.35 25.35
CA ALA A 312 -5.40 -9.53 24.30
C ALA A 312 -4.67 -9.80 22.96
N SER A 313 -5.18 -10.77 22.21
CA SER A 313 -4.57 -11.16 20.94
C SER A 313 -4.65 -10.00 19.95
N LEU A 314 -3.59 -9.85 19.14
CA LEU A 314 -3.62 -8.91 18.03
C LEU A 314 -4.63 -9.44 17.01
N ARG A 315 -5.66 -8.66 16.70
CA ARG A 315 -6.63 -9.02 15.66
C ARG A 315 -6.01 -8.80 14.29
N THR A 316 -5.10 -9.68 13.92
CA THR A 316 -4.42 -9.69 12.62
C THR A 316 -4.60 -11.01 11.91
N ARG A 317 -4.62 -10.95 10.59
CA ARG A 317 -4.72 -12.14 9.72
C ARG A 317 -3.38 -12.80 9.45
N SER A 318 -2.28 -12.11 9.78
CA SER A 318 -0.92 -12.64 9.69
C SER A 318 -0.34 -12.86 11.08
N ILE A 319 0.51 -13.86 11.24
CA ILE A 319 1.30 -14.01 12.47
C ILE A 319 2.40 -12.94 12.43
N ILE A 320 2.14 -11.80 13.07
CA ILE A 320 3.09 -10.68 13.18
C ILE A 320 3.74 -10.73 14.56
N PRO A 321 5.06 -10.95 14.64
CA PRO A 321 5.78 -10.83 15.89
C PRO A 321 5.61 -9.44 16.50
N ILE A 322 5.25 -9.38 17.79
CA ILE A 322 5.06 -8.14 18.56
C ILE A 322 6.31 -7.24 18.48
N SER A 323 7.49 -7.84 18.34
CA SER A 323 8.76 -7.13 18.19
C SER A 323 8.77 -6.16 17.00
N TYR A 324 8.17 -6.52 15.86
CA TYR A 324 8.11 -5.62 14.70
C TYR A 324 7.19 -4.42 14.89
N ILE A 325 6.27 -4.50 15.88
CA ILE A 325 5.34 -3.41 16.18
C ILE A 325 5.99 -2.45 17.16
N CYS A 326 6.51 -2.96 18.29
CA CYS A 326 6.82 -2.12 19.45
C CYS A 326 8.24 -2.23 20.00
N ALA A 327 9.10 -3.14 19.52
CA ALA A 327 10.40 -3.33 20.18
C ALA A 327 11.36 -2.17 19.97
N ALA A 328 11.34 -1.47 18.83
CA ALA A 328 12.20 -0.30 18.62
C ALA A 328 12.03 0.80 19.70
N PRO A 329 10.81 1.32 19.98
CA PRO A 329 10.59 2.27 21.07
C PRO A 329 10.94 1.69 22.44
N VAL A 330 10.54 0.44 22.72
CA VAL A 330 10.81 -0.20 24.02
C VAL A 330 12.32 -0.24 24.28
N LEU A 331 13.10 -0.78 23.34
CA LEU A 331 14.54 -0.92 23.49
C LEU A 331 15.24 0.44 23.61
N HIS A 332 14.81 1.43 22.81
CA HIS A 332 15.37 2.77 22.87
C HIS A 332 15.16 3.42 24.25
N TYR A 333 13.91 3.47 24.74
CA TYR A 333 13.59 4.16 25.97
C TYR A 333 14.02 3.40 27.24
N CYS A 334 14.27 2.09 27.14
CA CYS A 334 14.91 1.31 28.21
C CYS A 334 16.45 1.43 28.20
N GLY A 335 17.04 2.22 27.30
CA GLY A 335 18.50 2.40 27.20
C GLY A 335 19.25 1.26 26.50
N MET A 336 18.53 0.29 25.92
CA MET A 336 19.11 -0.83 25.16
C MET A 336 19.40 -0.42 23.71
N VAL A 337 20.18 0.65 23.54
CA VAL A 337 20.41 1.31 22.24
C VAL A 337 21.07 0.40 21.20
N ASN A 338 21.98 -0.49 21.60
CA ASN A 338 22.64 -1.42 20.69
C ASN A 338 21.69 -2.50 20.15
N SER A 339 20.81 -3.01 21.02
CA SER A 339 19.76 -3.96 20.61
C SER A 339 18.72 -3.29 19.71
N CYS A 340 18.37 -2.03 20.00
CA CYS A 340 17.48 -1.24 19.18
C CYS A 340 18.06 -1.07 17.76
N ASP A 341 19.33 -0.65 17.63
CA ASP A 341 19.94 -0.46 16.32
C ASP A 341 20.06 -1.77 15.53
N ARG A 342 20.43 -2.87 16.19
CA ARG A 342 20.45 -4.19 15.56
C ARG A 342 19.08 -4.57 14.99
N LEU A 343 18.03 -4.47 15.81
CA LEU A 343 16.66 -4.76 15.39
C LEU A 343 16.25 -3.87 14.21
N VAL A 344 16.54 -2.57 14.30
CA VAL A 344 16.18 -1.60 13.27
C VAL A 344 16.92 -1.88 11.96
N MET A 345 18.20 -2.25 12.01
CA MET A 345 18.97 -2.66 10.82
C MET A 345 18.41 -3.94 10.20
N GLU A 346 18.17 -4.99 11.00
CA GLU A 346 17.59 -6.25 10.52
C GLU A 346 16.21 -6.01 9.88
N THR A 347 15.36 -5.22 10.53
CA THR A 347 14.02 -4.90 10.02
C THR A 347 14.09 -4.03 8.76
N SER A 348 14.99 -3.06 8.69
CA SER A 348 15.17 -2.22 7.49
C SER A 348 15.77 -2.98 6.31
N ALA A 349 16.48 -4.08 6.56
CA ALA A 349 16.98 -4.97 5.51
C ALA A 349 15.87 -5.90 4.98
N SER A 350 15.02 -6.41 5.87
CA SER A 350 13.90 -7.28 5.51
C SER A 350 12.73 -6.52 4.87
N PHE A 351 12.46 -5.30 5.33
CA PHE A 351 11.32 -4.48 4.91
C PHE A 351 11.78 -3.20 4.17
N SER A 352 10.82 -2.35 3.81
CA SER A 352 11.15 -1.07 3.18
C SER A 352 11.89 -0.15 4.15
N LYS A 353 12.86 0.61 3.61
CA LYS A 353 13.52 1.69 4.38
C LYS A 353 12.45 2.70 4.81
N ASN A 354 12.46 3.07 6.08
CA ASN A 354 11.46 3.98 6.62
C ASN A 354 12.04 5.02 7.59
N ILE A 355 11.34 6.15 7.68
CA ILE A 355 11.73 7.31 8.50
C ILE A 355 11.71 6.95 9.98
N TYR A 356 10.73 6.14 10.39
CA TYR A 356 10.54 5.68 11.76
C TYR A 356 11.83 5.08 12.33
N PHE A 357 12.45 4.17 11.59
CA PHE A 357 13.71 3.52 11.95
C PHE A 357 14.93 4.45 11.91
N TYR A 358 15.05 5.31 10.90
CA TYR A 358 16.14 6.29 10.85
C TYR A 358 16.10 7.28 12.03
N LYS A 359 14.91 7.62 12.54
CA LYS A 359 14.79 8.44 13.75
C LYS A 359 15.38 7.75 14.98
N TYR A 360 15.15 6.45 15.16
CA TYR A 360 15.77 5.70 16.27
C TYR A 360 17.28 5.58 16.10
N GLN A 361 17.76 5.27 14.90
CA GLN A 361 19.19 5.21 14.63
C GLN A 361 19.90 6.54 14.91
N ALA A 362 19.30 7.67 14.51
CA ALA A 362 19.80 9.00 14.83
C ALA A 362 19.87 9.24 16.35
N ARG A 363 18.79 8.93 17.07
CA ARG A 363 18.72 9.10 18.54
C ARG A 363 19.72 8.20 19.27
N ASN A 364 19.83 6.94 18.87
CA ASN A 364 20.76 5.98 19.47
C ASN A 364 22.21 6.38 19.23
N ALA A 365 22.56 6.82 18.02
CA ALA A 365 23.90 7.33 17.71
C ALA A 365 24.26 8.56 18.57
N MET A 366 23.31 9.48 18.79
CA MET A 366 23.53 10.61 19.71
C MET A 366 23.78 10.16 21.16
N LEU A 367 23.01 9.18 21.65
CA LEU A 367 23.19 8.64 23.01
C LEU A 367 24.54 7.95 23.20
N ARG A 368 25.14 7.40 22.12
CA ARG A 368 26.49 6.81 22.15
C ARG A 368 27.62 7.82 21.95
N GLY A 369 27.32 9.08 21.62
CA GLY A 369 28.33 10.08 21.26
C GLY A 369 28.87 9.94 19.82
N GLU A 370 28.23 9.14 18.97
CA GLU A 370 28.59 8.96 17.55
C GLU A 370 27.98 10.06 16.68
N TYR A 371 28.38 11.31 16.93
CA TYR A 371 27.72 12.49 16.35
C TYR A 371 27.78 12.55 14.81
N GLU A 372 28.86 12.07 14.19
CA GLU A 372 28.97 12.00 12.72
C GLU A 372 27.97 11.01 12.12
N LEU A 373 27.78 9.86 12.77
CA LEU A 373 26.79 8.88 12.34
C LEU A 373 25.36 9.41 12.55
N ALA A 374 25.11 10.07 13.70
CA ALA A 374 23.85 10.73 13.96
C ALA A 374 23.54 11.79 12.89
N ARG A 375 24.51 12.61 12.50
CA ARG A 375 24.38 13.61 11.44
C ARG A 375 23.98 12.98 10.10
N LYS A 376 24.56 11.83 9.74
CA LYS A 376 24.18 11.09 8.52
C LYS A 376 22.70 10.69 8.54
N TYR A 377 22.21 10.10 9.64
CA TYR A 377 20.81 9.70 9.76
C TYR A 377 19.86 10.91 9.78
N ILE A 378 20.21 11.97 10.50
CA ILE A 378 19.45 13.23 10.52
C ILE A 378 19.34 13.81 9.11
N THR A 379 20.43 13.80 8.34
CA THR A 379 20.45 14.28 6.94
C THR A 379 19.50 13.48 6.06
N ILE A 380 19.42 12.16 6.25
CA ILE A 380 18.46 11.31 5.52
C ILE A 380 17.02 11.69 5.89
N VAL A 381 16.75 11.82 7.19
CA VAL A 381 15.41 12.18 7.68
C VAL A 381 15.00 13.59 7.25
N SER A 382 15.92 14.55 7.21
CA SER A 382 15.64 15.94 6.84
C SER A 382 15.43 16.14 5.33
N ARG A 383 15.89 15.19 4.52
CA ARG A 383 15.63 15.17 3.07
C ARG A 383 14.24 14.61 2.74
N ASN A 384 13.54 14.06 3.72
CA ASN A 384 12.15 13.67 3.58
C ASN A 384 11.29 14.93 3.61
N TRP A 385 10.50 15.13 2.55
CA TRP A 385 9.64 16.29 2.34
C TRP A 385 8.52 16.39 3.37
#